data_AF-A0A7X3SCK2-F1
#
_entry.id   AF-A0A7X3SCK2-F1
#
_cell.length_a   1.000
_cell.length_b   1.000
_cell.length_c   1.000
_cell.angle_alpha   90.00
_cell.angle_beta   90.00
_cell.angle_gamma   90.00
#
_symmetry.space_group_name_H-M   'P 1'
#
loop_
_entity.id
_entity.type
_entity.pdbx_description
1 polymer ?
#
loop_
_entity_poly.entity_id
_entity_poly.type
_entity_poly.pdbx_seq_one_letter_code
_entity_poly.pdbx_strand_id
1 'polypeptide(L)'
;MSNQLDERLQTELDRINVEEQRNDRPYFDISFIKNYPGLFSLMWILFVLTMALLLYSDSFGTIEYVVCILIFAVCNFFFFFHVNPSYKAKDIDKGAWKNCYTGDWYMEVHVRDAFVDELLGSAILTESEKTRLNEMRARKGYLYFADIYRLRH
;
A
#
# COMPACT_ATOMS: atom_id res chain seq x y z
N MET A 1 -4.81 28.58 -2.87
CA MET A 1 -6.15 28.04 -2.55
C MET A 1 -6.21 26.51 -2.63
N SER A 2 -5.36 25.83 -3.42
CA SER A 2 -5.18 24.36 -3.36
C SER A 2 -4.77 23.87 -1.97
N ASN A 3 -3.82 24.56 -1.32
CA ASN A 3 -3.30 24.16 0.00
C ASN A 3 -4.38 23.94 1.08
N GLN A 4 -5.47 24.74 1.12
CA GLN A 4 -6.50 24.55 2.15
C GLN A 4 -7.33 23.28 1.93
N LEU A 5 -7.57 22.90 0.68
CA LEU A 5 -8.22 21.62 0.38
C LEU A 5 -7.27 20.46 0.70
N ASP A 6 -6.01 20.58 0.29
CA ASP A 6 -4.99 19.56 0.53
C ASP A 6 -4.74 19.34 2.03
N GLU A 7 -4.77 20.40 2.84
CA GLU A 7 -4.68 20.33 4.31
C GLU A 7 -5.88 19.60 4.92
N ARG A 8 -7.10 19.86 4.44
CA ARG A 8 -8.30 19.15 4.92
C ARG A 8 -8.29 17.68 4.50
N LEU A 9 -7.89 17.39 3.26
CA LEU A 9 -7.73 16.03 2.78
C LEU A 9 -6.63 15.30 3.58
N GLN A 10 -5.51 15.97 3.86
CA GLN A 10 -4.44 15.40 4.68
C GLN A 10 -4.91 15.10 6.10
N THR A 11 -5.70 15.99 6.71
CA THR A 11 -6.25 15.78 8.05
C THR A 11 -7.14 14.53 8.11
N GLU A 12 -7.98 14.34 7.09
CA GLU A 12 -8.84 13.17 7.00
C GLU A 12 -8.03 11.88 6.70
N LEU A 13 -7.01 11.97 5.84
CA LEU A 13 -6.07 10.86 5.60
C LEU A 13 -5.26 10.52 6.85
N ASP A 14 -4.85 11.49 7.66
CA ASP A 14 -4.11 11.27 8.90
C ASP A 14 -4.97 10.53 9.92
N ARG A 15 -6.27 10.82 9.96
CA ARG A 15 -7.22 10.05 10.76
C ARG A 15 -7.24 8.58 10.31
N ILE A 16 -7.34 8.32 9.01
CA ILE A 16 -7.27 6.95 8.46
C ILE A 16 -5.93 6.30 8.79
N ASN A 17 -4.81 7.02 8.64
CA ASN A 17 -3.47 6.52 8.98
C ASN A 17 -3.37 6.09 10.44
N VAL A 18 -4.00 6.83 11.36
CA VAL A 18 -4.04 6.47 12.78
C VAL A 18 -4.96 5.26 13.02
N GLU A 19 -6.15 5.24 12.42
CA GLU A 19 -7.12 4.16 12.54
C GLU A 19 -6.57 2.81 12.01
N GLU A 20 -5.88 2.83 10.86
CA GLU A 20 -5.29 1.66 10.21
C GLU A 20 -3.83 1.39 10.63
N GLN A 21 -3.27 2.17 11.55
CA GLN A 21 -1.87 2.10 11.98
C GLN A 21 -0.85 2.18 10.84
N ARG A 22 -1.11 2.99 9.81
CA ARG A 22 -0.20 3.21 8.67
C ARG A 22 0.93 4.15 9.06
N ASN A 23 2.03 3.62 9.57
CA ASN A 23 3.11 4.41 10.16
C ASN A 23 4.46 4.34 9.41
N ASP A 24 4.49 3.82 8.18
CA ASP A 24 5.70 3.64 7.35
C ASP A 24 6.81 2.79 8.01
N ARG A 25 6.55 2.10 9.13
CA ARG A 25 7.56 1.28 9.81
C ARG A 25 7.54 -0.16 9.28
N PRO A 26 8.72 -0.80 9.18
CA PRO A 26 8.79 -2.23 8.94
C PRO A 26 8.38 -2.99 10.22
N TYR A 27 7.43 -3.89 10.06
CA TYR A 27 6.98 -4.80 11.09
C TYR A 27 7.45 -6.21 10.78
N PHE A 28 7.82 -6.94 11.83
CA PHE A 28 8.06 -8.36 11.71
C PHE A 28 6.72 -9.09 11.63
N ASP A 29 6.44 -9.72 10.49
CA ASP A 29 5.17 -10.37 10.21
C ASP A 29 5.37 -11.83 9.78
N ILE A 30 4.65 -12.74 10.43
CA ILE A 30 4.64 -14.18 10.14
C ILE A 30 3.39 -14.56 9.32
N SER A 31 2.57 -13.57 8.95
CA SER A 31 1.33 -13.79 8.21
C SER A 31 1.56 -14.50 6.87
N PHE A 32 2.71 -14.32 6.22
CA PHE A 32 3.05 -15.07 5.00
C PHE A 32 3.00 -16.58 5.22
N ILE A 33 3.60 -17.08 6.30
CA ILE A 33 3.61 -18.53 6.64
C ILE A 33 2.20 -19.01 6.99
N LYS A 34 1.43 -18.18 7.70
CA LYS A 34 0.06 -18.53 8.13
C LYS A 34 -0.93 -18.57 6.97
N ASN A 35 -0.85 -17.59 6.07
CA ASN A 35 -1.78 -17.41 4.96
C ASN A 35 -1.42 -18.30 3.76
N TYR A 36 -0.12 -18.57 3.56
CA TYR A 36 0.38 -19.35 2.43
C TYR A 36 1.29 -20.51 2.86
N PRO A 37 0.83 -21.42 3.75
CA PRO A 37 1.66 -22.49 4.28
C PRO A 37 2.15 -23.45 3.19
N GLY A 38 1.33 -23.71 2.16
CA GLY A 38 1.71 -24.56 1.03
C GLY A 38 2.82 -23.95 0.18
N LEU A 39 2.73 -22.65 -0.14
CA LEU A 39 3.75 -21.95 -0.92
C LEU A 39 5.08 -21.88 -0.16
N PHE A 40 5.02 -21.56 1.13
CA PHE A 40 6.20 -21.56 1.99
C PHE A 40 6.86 -22.94 2.07
N SER A 41 6.06 -24.01 2.26
CA SER A 41 6.57 -25.38 2.30
C SER A 41 7.19 -25.80 0.97
N LEU A 42 6.55 -25.47 -0.16
CA LEU A 42 7.08 -25.76 -1.49
C LEU A 42 8.42 -25.08 -1.72
N MET A 43 8.58 -23.84 -1.28
CA MET A 43 9.83 -23.09 -1.41
C MET A 43 10.99 -23.78 -0.67
N TRP A 44 10.76 -24.29 0.55
CA TRP A 44 11.77 -25.07 1.29
C TRP A 44 12.08 -26.41 0.64
N ILE A 45 11.07 -27.13 0.14
CA ILE A 45 11.28 -28.39 -0.59
C ILE A 45 12.15 -28.16 -1.83
N LEU A 46 11.81 -27.15 -2.63
CA LEU A 46 12.58 -26.79 -3.83
C LEU A 46 14.01 -26.37 -3.48
N PHE A 47 14.20 -25.61 -2.41
CA PHE A 47 15.54 -25.23 -1.95
C PHE A 47 16.38 -26.44 -1.55
N VAL A 48 15.81 -27.39 -0.80
CA VAL A 48 16.50 -28.63 -0.44
C VAL A 48 16.86 -29.45 -1.69
N LEU A 49 15.96 -29.54 -2.67
CA LEU A 49 16.25 -30.20 -3.94
C LEU A 49 17.38 -29.50 -4.71
N THR A 50 17.39 -28.16 -4.77
CA THR A 50 18.48 -27.39 -5.38
C THR A 50 19.80 -27.65 -4.66
N MET A 51 19.81 -27.65 -3.33
CA MET A 51 21.02 -27.95 -2.54
C MET A 51 21.52 -29.38 -2.79
N ALA A 52 20.63 -30.37 -2.87
CA ALA A 52 20.99 -31.74 -3.19
C ALA A 52 21.60 -31.86 -4.60
N LEU A 53 21.03 -31.16 -5.58
CA LEU A 53 21.55 -31.12 -6.95
C LEU A 53 22.94 -30.49 -7.02
N LEU A 54 23.14 -29.37 -6.32
CA LEU A 54 24.45 -28.72 -6.25
C LEU A 54 25.48 -29.69 -5.65
N LEU A 55 25.15 -30.36 -4.54
CA LEU A 55 26.07 -31.25 -3.82
C LEU A 55 26.41 -32.51 -4.62
N TYR A 56 25.48 -32.95 -5.48
CA TYR A 56 25.70 -34.07 -6.39
C TYR A 56 26.61 -33.71 -7.56
N SER A 57 26.69 -32.43 -7.93
CA SER A 57 27.40 -32.00 -9.13
C SER A 57 28.85 -31.61 -8.81
N ASP A 58 29.79 -32.25 -9.52
CA ASP A 58 31.22 -31.92 -9.44
C ASP A 58 31.57 -30.52 -9.98
N SER A 59 30.62 -29.84 -10.63
CA SER A 59 30.82 -28.52 -11.23
C SER A 59 30.77 -27.36 -10.23
N PHE A 60 30.23 -27.57 -9.02
CA PHE A 60 30.01 -26.50 -8.05
C PHE A 60 30.85 -26.69 -6.79
N GLY A 61 31.60 -25.65 -6.40
CA GLY A 61 32.50 -25.64 -5.26
C GLY A 61 31.85 -25.06 -4.00
N THR A 62 32.63 -25.00 -2.91
CA THR A 62 32.18 -24.54 -1.58
C THR A 62 31.51 -23.16 -1.59
N ILE A 63 31.98 -22.26 -2.47
CA ILE A 63 31.51 -20.88 -2.53
C ILE A 63 30.06 -20.82 -3.04
N GLU A 64 29.73 -21.59 -4.06
CA GLU A 64 28.42 -21.59 -4.68
C GLU A 64 27.32 -22.04 -3.70
N TYR A 65 27.61 -23.05 -2.87
CA TYR A 65 26.70 -23.47 -1.79
C TYR A 65 26.46 -22.35 -0.77
N VAL A 66 27.53 -21.68 -0.34
CA VAL A 66 27.45 -20.60 0.65
C VAL A 66 26.64 -19.44 0.08
N VAL A 67 26.87 -19.07 -1.18
CA VAL A 67 26.12 -18.02 -1.88
C VAL A 67 24.65 -18.39 -2.01
N CYS A 68 24.32 -19.62 -2.41
CA CYS A 68 22.93 -20.09 -2.50
C CYS A 68 22.22 -20.03 -1.15
N ILE A 69 22.86 -20.47 -0.07
CA ILE A 69 22.29 -20.38 1.29
C ILE A 69 22.09 -18.92 1.70
N LEU A 70 23.06 -18.04 1.42
CA LEU A 70 22.97 -16.61 1.73
C LEU A 70 21.80 -15.95 0.98
N ILE A 71 21.68 -16.17 -0.33
CA ILE A 71 20.59 -15.62 -1.13
C ILE A 71 19.25 -16.14 -0.61
N PHE A 72 19.14 -17.44 -0.35
CA PHE A 72 17.91 -18.02 0.17
C PHE A 72 17.54 -17.42 1.54
N ALA A 73 18.51 -17.30 2.45
CA ALA A 73 18.30 -16.72 3.78
C ALA A 73 17.89 -15.25 3.69
N VAL A 74 18.54 -14.44 2.85
CA VAL A 74 18.21 -13.02 2.65
C VAL A 74 16.82 -12.87 2.04
N CYS A 75 16.51 -13.60 0.97
CA CYS A 75 15.18 -13.56 0.35
C CYS A 75 14.08 -14.02 1.30
N ASN A 76 14.34 -15.08 2.10
CA ASN A 76 13.40 -15.53 3.12
C ASN A 76 13.21 -14.51 4.22
N PHE A 77 14.29 -13.86 4.67
CA PHE A 77 14.25 -12.82 5.68
C PHE A 77 13.33 -11.67 5.26
N PHE A 78 13.36 -11.26 3.99
CA PHE A 78 12.48 -10.21 3.46
C PHE A 78 10.99 -10.56 3.52
N PHE A 79 10.59 -11.83 3.42
CA PHE A 79 9.18 -12.23 3.56
C PHE A 79 8.62 -11.97 4.97
N PHE A 80 9.48 -11.80 5.96
CA PHE A 80 9.06 -11.48 7.33
C PHE A 80 8.89 -9.98 7.58
N PHE A 81 9.14 -9.12 6.59
CA PHE A 81 8.96 -7.68 6.76
C PHE A 81 7.75 -7.21 5.98
N HIS A 82 6.78 -6.66 6.72
CA HIS A 82 5.65 -5.96 6.16
C HIS A 82 5.78 -4.47 6.49
N VAL A 83 5.57 -3.59 5.51
CA VAL A 83 5.53 -2.13 5.71
C VAL A 83 4.13 -1.67 5.36
N ASN A 84 3.48 -0.93 6.26
CA ASN A 84 2.20 -0.29 5.99
C ASN A 84 2.41 1.21 5.74
N PRO A 85 2.52 1.67 4.48
CA PRO A 85 2.87 3.05 4.17
C PRO A 85 1.74 4.02 4.50
N SER A 86 2.08 5.19 5.06
CA SER A 86 1.12 6.24 5.37
C SER A 86 0.57 6.91 4.10
N TYR A 87 -0.70 7.29 4.15
CA TYR A 87 -1.37 8.05 3.11
C TYR A 87 -1.04 9.55 3.18
N LYS A 88 -0.80 10.17 2.02
CA LYS A 88 -0.52 11.60 1.91
C LYS A 88 -1.28 12.23 0.75
N ALA A 89 -1.85 13.42 0.96
CA ALA A 89 -2.66 14.13 -0.03
C ALA A 89 -1.89 14.40 -1.33
N LYS A 90 -0.62 14.78 -1.22
CA LYS A 90 0.28 15.03 -2.36
C LYS A 90 0.53 13.83 -3.27
N ASP A 91 0.21 12.62 -2.78
CA ASP A 91 0.48 11.35 -3.46
C ASP A 91 -0.81 10.77 -4.09
N ILE A 92 -1.98 11.42 -3.93
CA ILE A 92 -3.30 10.92 -4.38
C ILE A 92 -3.36 10.65 -5.90
N ASP A 93 -2.76 11.51 -6.73
CA ASP A 93 -2.82 11.40 -8.20
C ASP A 93 -1.46 11.01 -8.83
N LYS A 94 -0.46 10.72 -7.99
CA LYS A 94 0.80 10.15 -8.47
C LYS A 94 0.70 8.64 -8.42
N GLY A 95 1.24 7.97 -9.42
CA GLY A 95 1.55 6.54 -9.34
C GLY A 95 2.57 6.32 -8.23
N ALA A 96 2.13 6.33 -6.98
CA ALA A 96 2.99 6.22 -5.83
C ALA A 96 3.55 4.80 -5.83
N TRP A 97 4.85 4.65 -6.01
CA TRP A 97 5.53 3.34 -5.97
C TRP A 97 5.23 2.57 -4.67
N LYS A 98 4.83 3.30 -3.61
CA LYS A 98 4.31 2.77 -2.34
C LYS A 98 3.00 1.96 -2.48
N ASN A 99 2.11 2.29 -3.42
CA ASN A 99 0.89 1.50 -3.69
C ASN A 99 1.25 0.09 -4.16
N CYS A 100 2.27 -0.04 -5.01
CA CYS A 100 2.68 -1.33 -5.55
C CYS A 100 3.20 -2.29 -4.46
N TYR A 101 3.65 -1.75 -3.32
CA TYR A 101 4.17 -2.56 -2.20
C TYR A 101 3.06 -3.19 -1.36
N THR A 102 1.92 -2.52 -1.22
CA THR A 102 0.82 -2.96 -0.36
C THR A 102 -0.34 -3.57 -1.16
N GLY A 103 -0.42 -3.30 -2.47
CA GLY A 103 -1.54 -3.72 -3.32
C GLY A 103 -2.79 -2.84 -3.18
N ASP A 104 -2.86 -1.99 -2.15
CA ASP A 104 -3.89 -0.98 -1.96
C ASP A 104 -3.75 0.14 -3.00
N TRP A 105 -4.85 0.54 -3.63
CA TRP A 105 -4.88 1.70 -4.53
C TRP A 105 -5.46 2.93 -3.83
N TYR A 106 -4.67 3.99 -3.63
CA TYR A 106 -5.15 5.32 -3.19
C TYR A 106 -6.47 5.79 -3.85
N MET A 107 -6.70 5.44 -5.11
CA MET A 107 -7.91 5.81 -5.86
C MET A 107 -9.19 5.14 -5.36
N GLU A 108 -9.08 4.09 -4.55
CA GLU A 108 -10.22 3.32 -4.01
C GLU A 108 -10.50 3.65 -2.53
N VAL A 109 -9.73 4.57 -1.93
CA VAL A 109 -9.97 4.97 -0.54
C VAL A 109 -11.23 5.83 -0.48
N HIS A 110 -12.25 5.31 0.19
CA HIS A 110 -13.54 5.99 0.36
C HIS A 110 -13.44 7.13 1.37
N VAL A 111 -14.02 8.26 1.00
CA VAL A 111 -14.18 9.40 1.90
C VAL A 111 -15.45 9.21 2.72
N ARG A 112 -15.41 9.51 4.02
CA ARG A 112 -16.61 9.48 4.86
C ARG A 112 -17.63 10.52 4.41
N ASP A 113 -18.91 10.15 4.44
CA ASP A 113 -20.02 11.06 4.14
C ASP A 113 -19.99 12.33 5.01
N ALA A 114 -19.68 12.19 6.30
CA ALA A 114 -19.59 13.33 7.22
C ALA A 114 -18.53 14.36 6.79
N PHE A 115 -17.39 13.91 6.24
CA PHE A 115 -16.36 14.81 5.73
C PHE A 115 -16.80 15.48 4.44
N VAL A 116 -17.51 14.76 3.57
CA VAL A 116 -18.10 15.34 2.34
C VAL A 116 -19.10 16.44 2.71
N ASP A 117 -19.97 16.19 3.68
CA ASP A 117 -20.97 17.16 4.15
C ASP A 117 -20.31 18.40 4.78
N GLU A 118 -19.24 18.21 5.57
CA GLU A 118 -18.43 19.31 6.10
C GLU A 118 -17.78 20.13 4.97
N LEU A 119 -17.25 19.45 3.96
CA LEU A 119 -16.59 20.10 2.82
C LEU A 119 -17.58 20.92 1.99
N LEU A 120 -18.80 20.41 1.78
CA LEU A 120 -19.90 21.12 1.11
C LEU A 120 -20.40 22.34 1.92
N GLY A 121 -20.44 22.22 3.25
CA GLY A 121 -20.79 23.32 4.16
C GLY A 121 -19.69 24.37 4.32
N SER A 122 -18.45 24.05 3.96
CA SER A 122 -17.32 24.95 4.07
C SER A 122 -17.27 26.01 2.95
N ALA A 123 -16.60 27.12 3.20
CA ALA A 123 -16.25 28.11 2.18
C ALA A 123 -15.00 27.70 1.37
N ILE A 124 -14.45 26.50 1.59
CA ILE A 124 -13.25 26.02 0.91
C ILE A 124 -13.54 25.77 -0.55
N LEU A 125 -14.69 25.15 -0.87
CA LEU A 125 -15.16 24.87 -2.23
C LEU A 125 -15.99 26.03 -2.80
N THR A 126 -15.81 26.31 -4.09
CA THR A 126 -16.68 27.18 -4.87
C THR A 126 -18.03 26.52 -5.14
N GLU A 127 -19.08 27.31 -5.38
CA GLU A 127 -20.42 26.78 -5.65
C GLU A 127 -20.48 25.84 -6.86
N SER A 128 -19.66 26.10 -7.89
CA SER A 128 -19.51 25.20 -9.04
C SER A 128 -18.86 23.86 -8.68
N GLU A 129 -17.83 23.87 -7.82
CA GLU A 129 -17.18 22.64 -7.34
C GLU A 129 -18.13 21.82 -6.46
N LYS A 130 -18.89 22.48 -5.58
CA LYS A 130 -19.92 21.82 -4.74
C LYS A 130 -20.99 21.15 -5.58
N THR A 131 -21.46 21.83 -6.63
CA THR A 131 -22.45 21.28 -7.56
C THR A 131 -21.91 20.03 -8.26
N ARG A 132 -20.69 20.10 -8.80
CA ARG A 132 -20.03 18.96 -9.45
C ARG A 132 -19.81 17.79 -8.49
N LEU A 133 -19.40 18.07 -7.26
CA LEU A 133 -19.19 17.05 -6.22
C LEU A 133 -20.51 16.33 -5.87
N ASN A 134 -21.61 17.08 -5.73
CA ASN A 134 -22.94 16.52 -5.49
C ASN A 134 -23.43 15.65 -6.65
N GLU A 135 -23.20 16.06 -7.90
CA GLU A 135 -23.51 15.21 -9.06
C GLU A 135 -22.71 13.92 -9.05
N MET A 136 -21.42 13.98 -8.73
CA MET A 136 -20.58 12.78 -8.63
C MET A 136 -21.06 11.84 -7.52
N ARG A 137 -21.41 12.39 -6.35
CA ARG A 137 -22.00 11.64 -5.24
C ARG A 137 -23.31 10.97 -5.64
N ALA A 138 -24.19 11.70 -6.33
CA ALA A 138 -25.47 11.17 -6.79
C ALA A 138 -25.33 10.03 -7.82
N ARG A 139 -24.30 10.09 -8.69
CA ARG A 139 -24.04 9.06 -9.71
C ARG A 139 -23.36 7.82 -9.14
N LYS A 140 -22.37 8.00 -8.26
CA LYS A 140 -21.51 6.91 -7.75
C LYS A 140 -22.00 6.32 -6.42
N GLY A 141 -22.78 7.05 -5.64
CA GLY A 141 -23.19 6.69 -4.28
C GLY A 141 -22.12 6.98 -3.21
N TYR A 142 -20.83 6.90 -3.57
CA TYR A 142 -19.69 7.21 -2.73
C TYR A 142 -18.67 8.06 -3.47
N LEU A 143 -17.80 8.74 -2.72
CA LEU A 143 -16.72 9.57 -3.24
C LEU A 143 -15.37 9.05 -2.77
N TYR A 144 -14.38 9.11 -3.66
CA TYR A 144 -13.01 8.78 -3.36
C TYR A 144 -12.18 10.04 -3.11
N PHE A 145 -11.05 9.92 -2.39
CA PHE A 145 -10.14 11.05 -2.18
C PHE A 145 -9.64 11.63 -3.52
N ALA A 146 -9.41 10.75 -4.51
CA ALA A 146 -9.02 11.14 -5.87
C ALA A 146 -10.09 11.99 -6.59
N ASP A 147 -11.38 11.71 -6.37
CA ASP A 147 -12.46 12.49 -6.97
C ASP A 147 -12.47 13.94 -6.48
N ILE A 148 -12.19 14.15 -5.18
CA ILE A 148 -12.13 15.48 -4.57
C ILE A 148 -10.83 16.20 -4.96
N TYR A 149 -9.70 15.50 -4.95
CA TYR A 149 -8.39 16.07 -5.29
C TYR A 149 -8.35 16.62 -6.74
N ARG A 150 -8.96 15.89 -7.67
CA ARG A 150 -9.08 16.25 -9.10
C ARG A 150 -10.05 17.40 -9.39
N LEU A 151 -10.78 17.91 -8.40
CA LEU A 151 -11.57 19.13 -8.60
C LEU A 151 -10.66 20.35 -8.86
N ARG A 152 -9.41 20.30 -8.38
CA ARG A 152 -8.46 21.44 -8.40
C ARG A 152 -7.12 21.16 -9.07
N HIS A 153 -6.91 19.93 -9.53
CA HIS A 153 -5.69 19.47 -10.20
C HIS A 153 -6.08 18.78 -11.50
#